data_AF-A0A2E3PH18-F1
#
_entry.id   AF-A0A2E3PH18-F1
#
_cell.length_a   1.000
_cell.length_b   1.000
_cell.length_c   1.000
_cell.angle_alpha   90.00
_cell.angle_beta   90.00
_cell.angle_gamma   90.00
#
_symmetry.space_group_name_H-M   'P 1'
#
loop_
_entity.id
_entity.type
_entity.pdbx_description
1 polymer ?
#
loop_
_entity_poly.entity_id
_entity_poly.type
_entity_poly.pdbx_seq_one_letter_code
_entity_poly.pdbx_strand_id
1 'polypeptide(L)'
;NTVNIPTGAENPELAYKFVDFLLSHDVQQALAAAGVDAPINSTVELAPEQAAMWTYGEEAINSLNKMDYAKMNAAKTEWIDRWNEIFGM
;
A
#
# COMPACT_ATOMS: atom_id res chain seq x y z
N ASN A 1 -1.07 -2.56 -0.73
CA ASN A 1 -2.34 -2.28 -1.43
C ASN A 1 -2.72 -0.81 -1.35
N THR A 2 -3.62 -0.32 -2.20
CA THR A 2 -4.22 1.03 -2.08
C THR A 2 -5.74 0.91 -2.01
N VAL A 3 -6.36 1.81 -1.25
CA VAL A 3 -7.83 1.97 -1.22
C VAL A 3 -8.14 3.38 -1.71
N ASN A 4 -9.03 3.49 -2.71
CA ASN A 4 -9.34 4.75 -3.37
C ASN A 4 -10.85 4.95 -3.44
N ILE A 5 -11.31 6.17 -3.18
CA ILE A 5 -12.71 6.58 -3.36
C ILE A 5 -12.79 7.27 -4.72
N PRO A 6 -13.57 6.76 -5.69
CA PRO A 6 -13.67 7.38 -7.01
C PRO A 6 -14.41 8.71 -6.95
N THR A 7 -14.05 9.63 -7.84
CA THR A 7 -14.81 10.86 -8.05
C THR A 7 -16.25 10.51 -8.44
N GLY A 8 -17.22 11.15 -7.78
CA GLY A 8 -18.65 10.88 -8.02
C GLY A 8 -19.17 9.61 -7.34
N ALA A 9 -18.46 9.07 -6.34
CA ALA A 9 -18.98 7.99 -5.51
C ALA A 9 -20.36 8.34 -4.94
N GLU A 10 -21.30 7.40 -5.03
CA GLU A 10 -22.70 7.59 -4.59
C GLU A 10 -22.80 7.86 -3.08
N ASN A 11 -21.92 7.25 -2.29
CA ASN A 11 -21.95 7.29 -0.82
C ASN A 11 -20.58 7.67 -0.22
N PRO A 12 -20.09 8.91 -0.41
CA PRO A 12 -18.73 9.29 -0.01
C PRO A 12 -18.52 9.19 1.51
N GLU A 13 -19.51 9.58 2.32
CA GLU A 13 -19.43 9.51 3.78
C GLU A 13 -19.31 8.08 4.31
N LEU A 14 -20.01 7.12 3.69
CA LEU A 14 -19.88 5.71 4.05
C LEU A 14 -18.54 5.15 3.59
N ALA A 15 -18.06 5.59 2.42
CA ALA A 15 -16.75 5.20 1.91
C ALA A 15 -15.62 5.67 2.84
N TYR A 16 -15.69 6.89 3.38
CA TYR A 16 -14.73 7.37 4.39
C TYR A 16 -14.75 6.51 5.65
N LYS A 17 -15.93 6.20 6.20
CA LYS A 17 -16.06 5.32 7.37
C LYS A 17 -15.49 3.92 7.13
N PHE A 18 -15.65 3.40 5.91
CA PHE A 18 -15.07 2.11 5.55
C PHE A 18 -13.54 2.17 5.47
N VAL A 19 -12.97 3.24 4.90
CA VAL A 19 -11.52 3.46 4.91
C VAL A 19 -11.00 3.56 6.35
N ASP A 20 -11.67 4.30 7.23
CA ASP A 20 -11.30 4.40 8.64
C ASP A 20 -11.32 3.03 9.34
N PHE A 21 -12.33 2.21 9.05
CA PHE A 21 -12.42 0.84 9.55
C PHE A 21 -11.23 -0.01 9.08
N LEU A 22 -10.86 0.03 7.79
CA LEU A 22 -9.70 -0.69 7.26
C LEU A 22 -8.37 -0.19 7.85
N LEU A 23 -8.28 1.08 8.22
CA LEU A 23 -7.08 1.68 8.83
C LEU A 23 -7.00 1.48 10.35
N SER A 24 -8.09 1.02 10.97
CA SER A 24 -8.15 0.81 12.41
C SER A 24 -7.15 -0.26 12.88
N HIS A 25 -6.65 -0.08 14.10
CA HIS A 25 -5.70 -0.99 14.72
C HIS A 25 -6.21 -2.43 14.72
N ASP A 26 -7.42 -2.67 15.24
CA ASP A 26 -7.93 -4.02 15.45
C ASP A 26 -8.11 -4.79 14.14
N VAL A 27 -8.55 -4.11 13.08
CA VAL A 27 -8.68 -4.70 11.75
C VAL A 27 -7.30 -5.05 11.19
N GLN A 28 -6.35 -4.13 11.23
CA GLN A 28 -5.01 -4.41 10.69
C GLN A 28 -4.26 -5.46 11.52
N GLN A 29 -4.41 -5.48 12.84
CA GLN A 29 -3.87 -6.50 13.72
C GLN A 29 -4.39 -7.89 13.32
N ALA A 30 -5.71 -8.03 13.15
CA ALA A 30 -6.33 -9.29 12.78
C ALA A 30 -5.88 -9.77 11.39
N LEU A 31 -5.86 -8.89 10.38
CA LEU A 31 -5.46 -9.23 9.02
C LEU A 31 -3.97 -9.61 8.92
N ALA A 32 -3.10 -8.86 9.58
CA ALA A 32 -1.67 -9.12 9.58
C ALA A 32 -1.32 -10.42 10.32
N ALA A 33 -1.95 -10.67 11.47
CA ALA A 33 -1.80 -11.91 12.23
C ALA A 33 -2.29 -13.14 11.45
N ALA A 34 -3.31 -12.97 10.59
CA ALA A 34 -3.85 -14.02 9.73
C ALA A 34 -3.08 -14.19 8.40
N GLY A 35 -2.03 -13.41 8.15
CA GLY A 35 -1.25 -13.52 6.90
C GLY A 35 -1.93 -12.91 5.67
N VAL A 36 -2.91 -12.01 5.85
CA VAL A 36 -3.74 -11.49 4.75
C VAL A 36 -3.15 -10.23 4.11
N ASP A 37 -2.76 -9.23 4.92
CA ASP A 37 -2.14 -8.00 4.43
C ASP A 37 -1.16 -7.43 5.46
N ALA A 38 -0.14 -6.71 5.00
CA ALA A 38 0.82 -6.06 5.87
C ALA A 38 0.21 -4.80 6.52
N PRO A 39 0.41 -4.58 7.83
CA PRO A 39 -0.15 -3.40 8.50
C PRO A 39 0.65 -2.15 8.14
N ILE A 40 -0.05 -1.03 7.95
CA ILE A 40 0.56 0.31 7.82
C ILE A 40 0.36 1.15 9.09
N ASN A 41 -0.54 0.73 9.96
CA ASN A 41 -0.75 1.33 11.26
C ASN A 41 0.42 0.95 12.17
N SER A 42 1.20 1.95 12.57
CA SER A 42 2.42 1.77 13.37
C SER A 42 2.18 1.30 14.80
N THR A 43 0.93 1.17 15.23
CA THR A 43 0.56 0.66 16.56
C THR A 43 0.28 -0.85 16.57
N VAL A 44 0.21 -1.49 15.41
CA VAL A 44 0.06 -2.95 15.30
C VAL A 44 1.32 -3.63 15.78
N GLU A 45 1.19 -4.62 16.66
CA GLU A 45 2.29 -5.41 17.20
C GLU A 45 2.12 -6.89 16.82
N LEU A 46 3.09 -7.44 16.10
CA LEU A 46 3.08 -8.83 15.66
C LEU A 46 4.10 -9.66 16.43
N ALA A 47 3.73 -10.90 16.77
CA ALA A 47 4.69 -11.87 17.26
C ALA A 47 5.75 -12.17 16.17
N PRO A 48 6.98 -12.57 16.53
CA PRO A 48 8.06 -12.81 15.56
C PRO A 48 7.65 -13.73 14.40
N GLU A 49 6.89 -14.78 14.68
CA GLU A 49 6.43 -15.75 13.68
C GLU A 49 5.41 -15.14 12.70
N GLN A 50 4.60 -14.20 13.17
CA GLN A 50 3.62 -13.48 12.34
C GLN A 50 4.31 -12.38 11.51
N ALA A 51 5.31 -11.71 12.07
CA ALA A 51 6.07 -10.65 11.42
C ALA A 51 6.99 -11.17 10.30
N ALA A 52 7.43 -12.42 10.37
CA ALA A 52 8.42 -13.01 9.46
C ALA A 52 8.04 -12.94 7.96
N MET A 53 6.75 -12.89 7.65
CA MET A 53 6.24 -12.82 6.27
C MET A 53 6.10 -11.39 5.74
N TRP A 54 6.34 -10.38 6.57
CA TRP A 54 6.02 -8.99 6.27
C TRP A 54 7.26 -8.10 6.22
N THR A 55 7.17 -7.06 5.39
CA THR A 55 8.05 -5.89 5.50
C THR A 55 7.60 -5.06 6.70
N TYR A 56 8.02 -5.48 7.89
CA TYR A 56 7.53 -4.98 9.17
C TYR A 56 8.69 -4.59 10.09
N GLY A 57 8.48 -3.56 10.92
CA GLY A 57 9.49 -3.02 11.83
C GLY A 57 10.40 -1.96 11.21
N GLU A 58 11.07 -1.20 12.07
CA GLU A 58 11.83 0.00 11.68
C GLU A 58 12.95 -0.30 10.68
N GLU A 59 13.72 -1.38 10.88
CA GLU A 59 14.84 -1.75 10.00
C GLU A 59 14.37 -2.02 8.56
N ALA A 60 13.34 -2.86 8.40
CA ALA A 60 12.78 -3.19 7.10
C ALA A 60 12.26 -1.94 6.40
N ILE A 61 11.54 -1.06 7.12
CA ILE A 61 10.98 0.17 6.56
C ILE A 61 12.06 1.18 6.18
N ASN A 62 13.11 1.33 6.99
CA ASN A 62 14.23 2.23 6.70
C ASN A 62 15.10 1.77 5.53
N SER A 63 15.08 0.48 5.19
CA SER A 63 15.78 -0.07 4.03
C SER A 63 15.07 0.20 2.68
N LEU A 64 13.82 0.69 2.71
CA LEU A 64 13.02 0.84 1.50
C LEU A 64 13.48 2.03 0.65
N ASN A 65 13.72 1.77 -0.64
CA ASN A 65 13.80 2.81 -1.65
C ASN A 65 12.38 3.25 -2.03
N LYS A 66 11.96 4.42 -1.55
CA LYS A 66 10.63 4.96 -1.84
C LYS A 66 10.60 5.60 -3.24
N MET A 67 9.56 5.29 -4.00
CA MET A 67 9.33 5.88 -5.31
C MET A 67 8.99 7.38 -5.18
N ASP A 68 9.71 8.24 -5.91
CA ASP A 68 9.30 9.62 -6.14
C ASP A 68 8.24 9.64 -7.25
N TYR A 69 6.96 9.62 -6.86
CA TYR A 69 5.85 9.57 -7.80
C TYR A 69 5.79 10.81 -8.71
N ALA A 70 6.27 11.98 -8.28
CA ALA A 70 6.26 13.17 -9.13
C ALA A 70 7.24 13.01 -10.29
N LYS A 71 8.46 12.59 -10.00
CA LYS A 71 9.47 12.30 -11.05
C LYS A 71 9.04 11.13 -11.94
N MET A 72 8.51 10.06 -11.34
CA MET A 72 8.00 8.91 -12.09
C MET A 72 6.89 9.32 -13.05
N ASN A 73 5.91 10.11 -12.59
CA ASN A 73 4.81 10.59 -13.43
C ASN A 73 5.29 11.52 -14.55
N ALA A 74 6.28 12.37 -14.30
CA ALA A 74 6.87 13.23 -15.33
C ALA A 74 7.59 12.42 -16.43
N ALA A 75 8.24 11.30 -16.08
CA ALA A 75 8.95 10.44 -17.02
C ALA A 75 8.08 9.32 -17.63
N LYS A 76 6.85 9.13 -17.14
CA LYS A 76 6.00 7.96 -17.43
C LYS A 76 5.81 7.70 -18.92
N THR A 77 5.48 8.73 -19.70
CA THR A 77 5.23 8.58 -21.14
C THR A 77 6.49 8.12 -21.87
N GLU A 78 7.63 8.76 -21.61
CA GLU A 78 8.91 8.38 -22.21
C GLU A 78 9.28 6.93 -21.89
N TRP A 79 9.09 6.49 -20.63
CA TRP A 79 9.37 5.12 -20.24
C TRP A 79 8.47 4.10 -20.95
N ILE A 80 7.19 4.41 -21.13
CA ILE A 80 6.26 3.56 -21.87
C ILE A 80 6.67 3.48 -23.35
N ASP A 81 6.99 4.62 -23.98
CA ASP A 81 7.41 4.66 -25.38
C ASP A 81 8.67 3.82 -25.61
N ARG A 82 9.68 3.99 -24.76
CA ARG A 82 10.92 3.21 -24.81
C ARG A 82 10.68 1.73 -24.57
N TRP A 83 9.79 1.37 -23.65
CA TRP A 83 9.43 -0.02 -23.43
C TRP A 83 8.79 -0.64 -24.68
N ASN A 84 7.86 0.08 -25.31
CA ASN A 84 7.20 -0.38 -26.54
C ASN A 84 8.16 -0.43 -27.73
N GLU A 85 9.14 0.49 -27.85
CA GLU A 85 10.15 0.42 -28.90
C GLU A 85 11.04 -0.82 -28.78
N ILE A 86 11.40 -1.21 -27.55
CA ILE A 86 12.30 -2.34 -27.31
C ILE A 86 11.55 -3.68 -27.35
N PHE A 87 10.32 -3.72 -26.82
CA PHE A 87 9.59 -4.97 -26.55
C PHE A 87 8.21 -5.05 -27.22
N GLY A 88 7.67 -3.95 -27.74
CA GLY A 88 6.43 -3.94 -28.51
C GLY A 88 6.70 -4.44 -29.92
N MET A 89 5.95 -5.46 -30.35
CA MET A 89 5.99 -5.96 -31.73
C MET A 89 5.40 -4.95 -32.72
#